data_AF-A0AA88Y3X7-F1
#
_entry.id   AF-A0AA88Y3X7-F1
#
_cell.length_a   1.000
_cell.length_b   1.000
_cell.length_c   1.000
_cell.angle_alpha   90.00
_cell.angle_beta   90.00
_cell.angle_gamma   90.00
#
_symmetry.space_group_name_H-M   'P 1'
#
loop_
_entity.id
_entity.type
_entity.pdbx_description
1 polymer ?
#
loop_
_entity_poly.entity_id
_entity_poly.type
_entity_poly.pdbx_seq_one_letter_code
_entity_poly.pdbx_strand_id
1 'polypeptide(L)' 'MIGYLHVVEKYRRRGIASAILSMITKLIIEKDGFAFSSVLKDNVQSIKLHENVGFTQVQSDGSFFRLVPPA' A
#
# COMPACT_ATOMS: atom_id res chain seq x y z
N MET A 1 5.80 4.56 -7.24
CA MET A 1 6.09 3.89 -5.96
C MET A 1 5.29 4.57 -4.86
N ILE A 2 4.61 3.79 -4.02
CA ILE A 2 3.88 4.27 -2.83
C ILE A 2 4.66 3.75 -1.60
N GLY A 3 5.00 4.65 -0.69
CA GLY A 3 5.84 4.36 0.47
C GLY A 3 5.74 5.44 1.54
N TYR A 4 6.41 5.22 2.67
CA TYR A 4 6.44 6.16 3.80
C TYR A 4 5.06 6.53 4.39
N LEU A 5 4.03 5.70 4.14
CA LEU A 5 2.72 5.89 4.72
C LEU A 5 2.75 5.61 6.23
N HIS A 6 2.51 6.64 7.02
CA HIS A 6 2.42 6.54 8.47
C HIS A 6 1.20 7.30 8.98
N VAL A 7 0.42 6.66 9.85
CA VAL A 7 -0.68 7.31 10.57
C VAL A 7 -0.28 7.44 12.04
N VAL A 8 -0.19 8.68 12.50
CA VAL A 8 0.07 9.02 13.90
C VAL A 8 -0.94 8.32 14.79
N GLU A 9 -0.48 7.77 15.91
CA GLU A 9 -1.24 6.83 16.74
C GLU A 9 -2.64 7.31 17.11
N LYS A 10 -2.77 8.58 17.52
CA LYS A 10 -4.05 9.21 17.90
C LYS A 10 -5.11 9.22 16.79
N TYR A 11 -4.72 9.00 15.53
CA TYR A 11 -5.60 8.99 14.36
C TYR A 11 -5.75 7.59 13.72
N ARG A 12 -5.18 6.54 14.30
CA ARG A 12 -5.32 5.17 13.78
C ARG A 12 -6.76 4.66 13.90
N ARG A 13 -7.07 3.57 13.16
CA ARG A 13 -8.39 2.89 13.14
C ARG A 13 -9.55 3.76 12.65
N ARG A 14 -9.26 4.81 11.88
CA ARG A 14 -10.25 5.73 11.27
C ARG A 14 -10.33 5.64 9.74
N GLY A 15 -9.78 4.58 9.15
CA GLY A 15 -9.74 4.40 7.68
C GLY A 15 -8.77 5.33 6.92
N ILE A 16 -8.02 6.20 7.61
CA ILE A 16 -7.13 7.21 6.99
C ILE A 16 -6.09 6.57 6.07
N ALA A 17 -5.42 5.50 6.52
CA ALA A 17 -4.40 4.84 5.74
C ALA A 17 -4.97 4.25 4.42
N SER A 18 -6.16 3.65 4.49
CA SER A 18 -6.84 3.10 3.31
C SER A 18 -7.24 4.20 2.35
N ALA A 19 -7.82 5.29 2.85
CA ALA A 19 -8.22 6.43 2.03
C ALA A 19 -7.02 7.05 1.30
N ILE A 20 -5.91 7.27 2.01
CA ILE A 20 -4.68 7.83 1.43
C ILE A 20 -4.08 6.86 0.40
N LEU A 21 -3.98 5.56 0.72
CA LEU A 21 -3.43 4.55 -0.18
C LEU A 21 -4.26 4.50 -1.48
N SER A 22 -5.58 4.40 -1.40
CA SER A 22 -6.47 4.38 -2.57
C SER A 22 -6.36 5.66 -3.40
N MET A 23 -6.35 6.83 -2.75
CA MET A 23 -6.25 8.11 -3.44
C MET A 23 -4.93 8.25 -4.21
N ILE A 24 -3.79 7.94 -3.58
CA ILE A 24 -2.48 8.02 -4.23
C ILE A 24 -2.39 7.01 -5.37
N THR A 25 -2.90 5.80 -5.16
CA THR A 25 -2.93 4.75 -6.19
C THR A 25 -3.69 5.22 -7.42
N LYS A 26 -4.91 5.74 -7.22
CA LYS A 26 -5.74 6.29 -8.29
C LYS A 26 -5.01 7.41 -9.03
N LEU A 27 -4.41 8.36 -8.32
CA LEU A 27 -3.68 9.48 -8.91
C LEU A 27 -2.46 9.04 -9.75
N ILE A 28 -1.76 7.98 -9.35
CA ILE A 28 -0.64 7.43 -10.14
C ILE A 28 -1.17 6.79 -11.42
N ILE A 29 -2.23 5.98 -11.33
CA ILE A 29 -2.82 5.29 -12.49
C ILE A 29 -3.42 6.28 -13.49
N GLU A 30 -4.14 7.30 -13.01
CA GLU A 30 -4.72 8.36 -13.86
C GLU A 30 -3.67 9.18 -14.63
N LYS A 31 -2.40 9.11 -14.21
CA LYS A 31 -1.27 9.76 -14.89
C LYS A 31 -0.44 8.77 -15.71
N ASP A 32 -1.04 7.66 -16.11
CA ASP A 32 -0.40 6.55 -16.85
C ASP A 32 0.83 5.98 -16.13
N GLY A 33 0.87 6.12 -14.81
CA GLY A 33 1.97 5.66 -13.97
C GLY A 33 1.77 4.23 -13.46
N PHE A 34 2.89 3.56 -13.17
CA PHE A 34 2.87 2.25 -12.54
C PHE A 34 2.92 2.35 -11.01
N ALA A 35 1.78 2.06 -10.36
CA ALA A 35 1.68 2.04 -8.91
C ALA A 35 2.14 0.70 -8.32
N PHE A 36 2.96 0.76 -7.28
CA PHE A 36 3.40 -0.40 -6.50
C PHE A 36 3.92 0.05 -5.14
N SER A 37 3.91 -0.86 -4.17
CA SER A 37 4.47 -0.68 -2.83
C SER A 37 5.52 -1.75 -2.53
N SER A 38 6.55 -1.37 -1.78
CA SER A 38 7.48 -2.32 -1.14
C SER A 38 7.22 -2.31 0.36
N VAL A 39 6.80 -3.44 0.92
CA VAL A 39 6.40 -3.56 2.33
C VAL A 39 7.28 -4.60 3.00
N LEU A 40 7.79 -4.31 4.20
CA LEU A 40 8.53 -5.29 5.00
C LEU A 40 7.67 -6.52 5.29
N LYS A 41 8.27 -7.71 5.21
CA LYS A 41 7.55 -9.00 5.39
C LYS A 41 6.91 -9.16 6.77
N ASP A 42 7.49 -8.55 7.78
CA ASP A 42 6.99 -8.56 9.16
C ASP A 42 5.93 -7.47 9.44
N ASN A 43 5.72 -6.55 8.49
CA ASN A 43 4.73 -5.48 8.63
C ASN A 43 3.33 -5.98 8.22
N VAL A 44 2.80 -6.88 9.04
CA VAL A 44 1.49 -7.53 8.86
C VAL A 44 0.37 -6.52 8.71
N GLN A 45 0.42 -5.38 9.42
CA GLN A 45 -0.60 -4.35 9.34
C GLN A 45 -0.62 -3.66 7.98
N SER A 46 0.56 -3.35 7.42
CA SER A 46 0.66 -2.76 6.09
C SER A 46 0.27 -3.77 5.01
N ILE A 47 0.66 -5.03 5.13
CA ILE A 47 0.25 -6.09 4.18
C ILE A 47 -1.28 -6.19 4.14
N LYS A 48 -1.93 -6.35 5.30
CA LYS A 48 -3.40 -6.40 5.40
C LYS A 48 -4.09 -5.14 4.89
N LEU A 49 -3.50 -3.97 5.14
CA LEU A 49 -4.02 -2.71 4.61
C LEU A 49 -4.05 -2.74 3.08
N HIS A 50 -2.97 -3.19 2.44
CA HIS A 50 -2.88 -3.28 0.98
C HIS A 50 -3.86 -4.32 0.43
N GLU A 51 -3.93 -5.51 1.03
CA GLU A 51 -4.89 -6.57 0.66
C GLU A 51 -6.34 -6.07 0.74
N ASN A 52 -6.71 -5.33 1.80
CA ASN A 52 -8.05 -4.75 1.95
C ASN A 52 -8.39 -3.69 0.88
N VAL A 53 -7.39 -3.06 0.27
CA VAL A 53 -7.56 -2.10 -0.83
C VAL A 53 -7.53 -2.82 -2.20
N GLY A 54 -7.30 -4.13 -2.22
CA GLY A 54 -7.27 -4.96 -3.43
C GLY A 54 -5.89 -5.16 -4.03
N PHE A 55 -4.82 -4.71 -3.36
CA PHE A 55 -3.46 -4.97 -3.82
C PHE A 55 -3.13 -6.46 -3.70
N THR A 56 -2.29 -6.95 -4.61
CA THR A 56 -1.81 -8.33 -4.60
C THR A 56 -0.28 -8.38 -4.53
N GLN A 57 0.24 -9.39 -3.84
CA GLN A 57 1.67 -9.67 -3.82
C GLN A 57 2.11 -10.31 -5.13
N VAL A 58 3.14 -9.75 -5.76
CA VAL A 58 3.67 -10.26 -7.03
C VAL A 58 5.12 -10.72 -6.94
N GLN A 59 5.89 -10.20 -5.97
CA GLN A 59 7.31 -10.58 -5.79
C GLN A 59 7.70 -10.53 -4.31
N SER A 60 8.77 -11.25 -4.00
CA SER A 60 9.39 -11.33 -2.68
C SER A 60 10.90 -11.18 -2.88
N ASP A 61 11.48 -10.11 -2.34
CA ASP A 61 12.90 -9.78 -2.50
C ASP A 61 13.50 -9.43 -1.13
N GLY A 62 14.51 -10.19 -0.69
CA GLY A 62 15.10 -10.05 0.63
C GLY A 62 14.05 -10.00 1.74
N SER A 63 13.97 -8.89 2.46
CA SER A 63 13.02 -8.66 3.57
C SER A 63 11.72 -7.97 3.14
N PHE A 64 11.46 -7.81 1.85
CA PHE A 64 10.30 -7.07 1.33
C PHE A 64 9.38 -7.94 0.48
N PHE A 65 8.09 -7.63 0.54
CA PHE A 65 7.10 -7.99 -0.48
C PHE A 65 6.85 -6.81 -1.40
N ARG A 66 6.73 -7.09 -2.71
CA ARG A 66 6.23 -6.13 -3.69
C ARG A 66 4.75 -6.38 -3.92
N LEU A 67 3.96 -5.33 -3.69
CA LEU A 67 2.51 -5.33 -3.83
C LEU A 67 2.11 -4.38 -4.97
N VAL A 68 1.18 -4.80 -5.82
CA VAL A 68 0.63 -4.00 -6.93
C VAL A 68 -0.88 -3.85 -6.78
N PRO A 69 -1.48 -2.74 -7.22
CA PRO A 69 -2.93 -2.54 -7.17
C PRO A 69 -3.68 -3.60 -7.99
N PRO A 70 -5.00 -3.74 -7.79
CA PRO A 70 -5.80 -4.60 -8.64
C PRO A 70 -5.70 -4.13 -10.10
N ALA A 71 -5.72 -5.11 -11.02
CA ALA A 71 -5.73 -4.87 -12.46
C ALA A 71 -7.00 -4.13 -12.92
#